data_AF-A0A8H6WNA0-F1
#
_entry.id   AF-A0A8H6WNA0-F1
#
_cell.length_a   1.000
_cell.length_b   1.000
_cell.length_c   1.000
_cell.angle_alpha   90.00
_cell.angle_beta   90.00
_cell.angle_gamma   90.00
#
_symmetry.space_group_name_H-M   'P 1'
#
loop_
_entity.id
_entity.type
_entity.pdbx_description
1 polymer ?
#
loop_
_entity_poly.entity_id
_entity_poly.type
_entity_poly.pdbx_seq_one_letter_code
_entity_poly.pdbx_strand_id
1 'polypeptide(L)'
;MPSTSPKQLSLSEGLLVDITEEPPSYSEHRSSQHAGEKPPPPSPLSPVFLSSPGFEAQDPRITEPYSASHLRDLSTTTALQVRDTLRKLITHMVCEQTPESNQDSMQFLQTYSRACAHKGINFLELLSEPFIHDHTPLYWAIAKRPSCPSEADRPSVDTKLPPLVRALLGYYAEPICASSATRKEIELACLLNSDQWLYECIQTSSAISGLSKQDQLLFGVEILADYITIDTPKELNGPLTINFVVPQFQKRLVAYDGYNTRLTFIAFGRVWVLTIGTLYRNGYGHNEVMIPTKTGELWARLKFKKYDFPWAAPMAWEGALHLKFAAAGSDSQAENLLVKKIQQFNPPQAAGQKYWIQLPDSLRYAPNAYIGVDGILRGNLVMTPH
;
A
#
# COMPACT_ATOMS: atom_id res chain seq x y z
N MET A 1 56.33 27.49 3.25
CA MET A 1 56.47 26.91 1.90
C MET A 1 56.68 25.41 2.04
N PRO A 2 55.97 24.53 1.32
CA PRO A 2 54.60 24.57 0.78
C PRO A 2 53.73 23.44 1.42
N SER A 3 52.49 23.64 1.88
CA SER A 3 51.22 23.74 1.13
C SER A 3 51.08 22.77 -0.05
N THR A 4 50.40 21.65 0.16
CA THR A 4 49.94 20.75 -0.91
C THR A 4 48.43 20.57 -0.82
N SER A 5 47.73 21.34 -1.65
CA SER A 5 46.32 21.17 -2.00
C SER A 5 46.10 19.87 -2.78
N PRO A 6 44.98 19.15 -2.60
CA PRO A 6 44.57 18.13 -3.54
C PRO A 6 43.87 18.75 -4.75
N LYS A 7 44.35 18.38 -5.94
CA LYS A 7 43.83 18.72 -7.25
C LYS A 7 42.41 18.20 -7.46
N GLN A 8 41.53 19.06 -7.95
CA GLN A 8 40.32 18.67 -8.66
C GLN A 8 40.71 17.98 -9.98
N LEU A 9 40.12 16.81 -10.24
CA LEU A 9 40.13 16.15 -11.53
C LEU A 9 38.75 16.34 -12.17
N SER A 10 38.71 17.18 -13.20
CA SER A 10 37.65 17.23 -14.20
C SER A 10 38.03 16.31 -15.36
N LEU A 11 37.13 15.42 -15.76
CA LEU A 11 37.01 14.70 -17.04
C LEU A 11 35.73 13.84 -16.86
N SER A 12 34.80 13.70 -17.79
CA SER A 12 34.76 14.02 -19.22
C SER A 12 33.32 13.83 -19.71
N GLU A 13 32.96 14.61 -20.71
CA GLU A 13 31.77 14.49 -21.55
C GLU A 13 31.70 13.17 -22.33
N GLY A 14 30.48 12.82 -22.77
CA GLY A 14 30.13 11.69 -23.65
C GLY A 14 29.16 10.74 -22.95
N LEU A 15 27.97 10.40 -23.45
CA LEU A 15 27.51 10.26 -24.81
C LEU A 15 25.96 10.32 -24.75
N LEU A 16 25.33 11.22 -25.52
CA LEU A 16 23.88 11.23 -25.69
C LEU A 16 23.54 10.14 -26.70
N VAL A 17 22.91 9.05 -26.28
CA VAL A 17 22.31 8.07 -27.18
C VAL A 17 20.81 8.30 -27.17
N ASP A 18 20.35 8.92 -28.25
CA ASP A 18 18.95 9.06 -28.62
C ASP A 18 18.45 7.70 -29.11
N ILE A 19 17.59 7.04 -28.33
CA ILE A 19 16.87 5.84 -28.76
C ILE A 19 15.38 6.21 -28.77
N THR A 20 14.96 6.78 -29.89
CA THR A 20 13.57 6.83 -30.28
C THR A 20 13.23 5.48 -30.91
N GLU A 21 12.84 4.48 -30.10
CA GLU A 21 12.24 3.23 -30.61
C GLU A 21 10.74 3.21 -30.28
N GLU A 22 9.94 3.35 -31.34
CA GLU A 22 8.50 3.04 -31.36
C GLU A 22 8.24 1.58 -30.94
N PRO A 23 7.18 1.30 -30.15
CA PRO A 23 6.80 -0.07 -29.85
C PRO A 23 6.18 -0.75 -31.09
N PRO A 24 6.51 -2.03 -31.36
CA PRO A 24 5.94 -2.75 -32.49
C PRO A 24 4.45 -3.05 -32.27
N SER A 25 3.67 -2.78 -33.31
CA SER A 25 2.27 -3.16 -33.47
C SER A 25 2.14 -4.68 -33.52
N TYR A 26 1.47 -5.29 -32.53
CA TYR A 26 1.06 -6.69 -32.59
C TYR A 26 -0.23 -6.82 -33.39
N SER A 27 -0.11 -7.24 -34.66
CA SER A 27 -1.24 -7.75 -35.45
C SER A 27 -1.48 -9.22 -35.12
N GLU A 28 -2.66 -9.53 -34.59
CA GLU A 28 -3.15 -10.88 -34.34
C GLU A 28 -3.33 -11.67 -35.65
N HIS A 29 -2.52 -12.70 -35.86
CA HIS A 29 -2.83 -13.75 -36.82
C HIS A 29 -3.57 -14.90 -36.12
N ARG A 30 -4.91 -14.86 -36.20
CA ARG A 30 -5.77 -15.99 -35.85
C ARG A 30 -5.99 -16.84 -37.10
N SER A 31 -5.29 -17.98 -37.18
CA SER A 31 -5.53 -19.00 -38.21
C SER A 31 -6.75 -19.85 -37.87
N SER A 32 -7.65 -19.93 -38.85
CA SER A 32 -8.85 -20.78 -38.92
C SER A 32 -8.53 -22.21 -39.33
N GLN A 33 -9.21 -23.19 -38.72
CA GLN A 33 -9.63 -24.47 -39.31
C GLN A 33 -11.02 -24.80 -38.72
N HIS A 34 -12.10 -24.76 -39.53
CA HIS A 34 -12.80 -25.89 -40.20
C HIS A 34 -13.21 -27.02 -39.24
N ALA A 35 -14.40 -27.64 -39.27
CA ALA A 35 -15.60 -27.53 -40.08
C ALA A 35 -16.74 -28.28 -39.35
N GLY A 36 -18.01 -27.93 -39.62
CA GLY A 36 -19.16 -28.68 -39.10
C GLY A 36 -20.49 -28.05 -39.52
N GLU A 37 -21.01 -28.47 -40.67
CA GLU A 37 -22.32 -28.07 -41.23
C GLU A 37 -23.51 -28.65 -40.45
N LYS A 38 -24.55 -27.84 -40.24
CA LYS A 38 -25.97 -28.27 -40.12
C LYS A 38 -26.91 -27.07 -40.45
N PRO A 39 -28.17 -27.31 -40.88
CA PRO A 39 -28.94 -26.42 -41.76
C PRO A 39 -29.83 -25.40 -41.01
N PRO A 40 -30.34 -24.36 -41.72
CA PRO A 40 -31.06 -23.22 -41.12
C PRO A 40 -32.57 -23.49 -41.00
N PRO A 41 -33.26 -22.79 -40.07
CA PRO A 41 -34.49 -22.09 -40.46
C PRO A 41 -34.72 -20.78 -39.63
N PRO A 42 -35.88 -20.10 -39.75
CA PRO A 42 -36.05 -18.82 -40.44
C PRO A 42 -36.09 -17.60 -39.50
N SER A 43 -35.62 -16.44 -39.97
CA SER A 43 -36.04 -15.14 -39.44
C SER A 43 -37.40 -14.77 -40.05
N PRO A 44 -38.33 -14.09 -39.34
CA PRO A 44 -38.15 -12.65 -39.11
C PRO A 44 -38.78 -12.12 -37.79
N LEU A 45 -38.35 -10.94 -37.36
CA LEU A 45 -39.22 -9.78 -37.04
C LEU A 45 -38.34 -8.66 -36.44
N SER A 46 -38.23 -7.58 -37.21
CA SER A 46 -37.57 -6.33 -36.84
C SER A 46 -38.27 -5.65 -35.67
N PRO A 47 -37.56 -5.07 -34.69
CA PRO A 47 -38.08 -3.97 -33.91
C PRO A 47 -37.76 -2.64 -34.58
N VAL A 48 -38.83 -1.84 -34.63
CA VAL A 48 -38.93 -0.44 -35.04
C VAL A 48 -37.82 0.42 -34.43
N PHE A 49 -37.16 1.21 -35.28
CA PHE A 49 -36.33 2.34 -34.87
C PHE A 49 -37.20 3.41 -34.20
N LEU A 50 -37.02 3.61 -32.91
CA LEU A 50 -37.42 4.85 -32.24
C LEU A 50 -36.26 5.83 -32.34
N SER A 51 -36.46 6.88 -33.12
CA SER A 51 -35.57 8.03 -33.22
C SER A 51 -35.46 8.72 -31.86
N SER A 52 -34.29 8.63 -31.24
CA SER A 52 -33.91 9.52 -30.14
C SER A 52 -33.51 10.88 -30.71
N PRO A 53 -33.91 12.01 -30.09
CA PRO A 53 -33.50 13.33 -30.50
C PRO A 53 -32.01 13.51 -30.27
N GLY A 54 -31.33 14.09 -31.27
CA GLY A 54 -29.90 14.33 -31.26
C GLY A 54 -29.47 15.16 -30.05
N PHE A 55 -28.60 14.59 -29.23
CA PHE A 55 -27.70 15.37 -28.40
C PHE A 55 -26.53 15.76 -29.29
N GLU A 56 -26.52 17.02 -29.73
CA GLU A 56 -25.31 17.66 -30.21
C GLU A 56 -24.23 17.52 -29.15
N ALA A 57 -23.15 16.85 -29.52
CA ALA A 57 -21.91 16.81 -28.75
C ALA A 57 -21.30 18.21 -28.74
N GLN A 58 -21.70 19.02 -27.76
CA GLN A 58 -20.88 20.14 -27.30
C GLN A 58 -19.83 19.56 -26.38
N ASP A 59 -18.61 19.46 -26.90
CA ASP A 59 -17.37 19.22 -26.15
C ASP A 59 -17.04 20.50 -25.37
N PRO A 60 -17.22 20.56 -24.02
CA PRO A 60 -16.79 21.70 -23.26
C PRO A 60 -15.34 21.43 -22.85
N ARG A 61 -14.41 22.07 -23.55
CA ARG A 61 -13.06 22.31 -23.01
C ARG A 61 -13.20 23.20 -21.77
N ILE A 62 -13.48 22.58 -20.62
CA ILE A 62 -13.45 23.23 -19.31
C ILE A 62 -11.98 23.53 -19.03
N THR A 63 -11.57 24.76 -19.36
CA THR A 63 -10.20 25.26 -19.14
C THR A 63 -10.25 26.55 -18.34
N GLU A 64 -11.13 26.61 -17.33
CA GLU A 64 -11.05 27.66 -16.31
C GLU A 64 -10.87 27.00 -14.94
N PRO A 65 -9.83 27.37 -14.17
CA PRO A 65 -9.65 26.85 -12.82
C PRO A 65 -10.85 27.25 -11.97
N TYR A 66 -11.56 26.26 -11.42
CA TYR A 66 -12.76 26.43 -10.60
C TYR A 66 -12.54 27.47 -9.49
N SER A 67 -12.95 28.71 -9.76
CA SER A 67 -12.78 29.83 -8.84
C SER A 67 -13.77 29.71 -7.69
N ALA A 68 -13.30 30.02 -6.48
CA ALA A 68 -14.09 29.98 -5.23
C ALA A 68 -15.38 30.83 -5.27
N SER A 69 -15.54 31.69 -6.28
CA SER A 69 -16.75 32.45 -6.56
C SER A 69 -17.99 31.56 -6.79
N HIS A 70 -17.85 30.39 -7.43
CA HIS A 70 -18.98 29.49 -7.69
C HIS A 70 -19.60 28.90 -6.40
N LEU A 71 -18.85 28.85 -5.30
CA LEU A 71 -19.35 28.30 -4.03
C LEU A 71 -20.25 29.28 -3.27
N ARG A 72 -20.20 30.58 -3.56
CA ARG A 72 -21.06 31.58 -2.91
C ARG A 72 -22.53 31.47 -3.35
N ASP A 73 -22.77 30.94 -4.54
CA ASP A 73 -24.10 30.81 -5.11
C ASP A 73 -24.87 29.57 -4.61
N LEU A 74 -24.21 28.71 -3.81
CA LEU A 74 -24.84 27.52 -3.23
C LEU A 74 -25.87 27.86 -2.13
N SER A 75 -25.99 29.12 -1.72
CA SER A 75 -26.90 29.55 -0.66
C SER A 75 -28.38 29.30 -0.99
N THR A 76 -28.79 29.43 -2.26
CA THR A 76 -30.17 29.20 -2.73
C THR A 76 -30.45 27.76 -3.14
N THR A 77 -29.41 26.96 -3.37
CA THR A 77 -29.52 25.58 -3.86
C THR A 77 -30.01 24.58 -2.80
N THR A 78 -30.63 23.50 -3.24
CA THR A 78 -31.08 22.41 -2.36
C THR A 78 -29.90 21.57 -1.87
N ALA A 79 -30.07 20.84 -0.75
CA ALA A 79 -29.01 19.99 -0.21
C ALA A 79 -28.53 18.92 -1.22
N LEU A 80 -29.44 18.38 -2.05
CA LEU A 80 -29.10 17.43 -3.12
C LEU A 80 -28.20 18.07 -4.19
N GLN A 81 -28.52 19.30 -4.62
CA GLN A 81 -27.70 20.02 -5.60
C GLN A 81 -26.31 20.34 -5.06
N VAL A 82 -26.21 20.75 -3.79
CA VAL A 82 -24.90 20.98 -3.14
C VAL A 82 -24.09 19.69 -3.09
N ARG A 83 -24.72 18.58 -2.72
CA ARG A 83 -24.08 17.27 -2.67
C ARG A 83 -23.53 16.84 -4.02
N ASP A 84 -24.32 16.93 -5.08
CA ASP A 84 -23.89 16.56 -6.44
C ASP A 84 -22.78 17.48 -6.97
N THR A 85 -22.87 18.78 -6.67
CA THR A 85 -21.84 19.75 -7.03
C THR A 85 -20.53 19.41 -6.32
N LEU A 86 -20.58 19.13 -5.02
CA LEU A 86 -19.39 18.77 -4.25
C LEU A 86 -18.79 17.43 -4.71
N ARG A 87 -19.60 16.43 -5.07
CA ARG A 87 -19.10 15.18 -5.67
C ARG A 87 -18.33 15.43 -6.95
N LYS A 88 -18.84 16.27 -7.85
CA LYS A 88 -18.15 16.64 -9.10
C LYS A 88 -16.83 17.35 -8.82
N LEU A 89 -16.83 18.32 -7.91
CA LEU A 89 -15.62 19.06 -7.52
C LEU A 89 -14.57 18.16 -6.88
N ILE A 90 -14.98 17.28 -5.96
CA ILE A 90 -14.09 16.30 -5.34
C ILE A 90 -13.53 15.37 -6.43
N THR A 91 -14.39 14.81 -7.29
CA THR A 91 -13.96 13.92 -8.40
C THR A 91 -12.90 14.58 -9.26
N HIS A 92 -13.13 15.81 -9.71
CA HIS A 92 -12.16 16.59 -10.47
C HIS A 92 -10.84 16.76 -9.72
N MET A 93 -10.89 17.13 -8.43
CA MET A 93 -9.71 17.27 -7.58
C MET A 93 -8.90 15.96 -7.47
N VAL A 94 -9.56 14.79 -7.44
CA VAL A 94 -8.87 13.50 -7.32
C VAL A 94 -8.38 12.95 -8.66
N CYS A 95 -9.08 13.24 -9.76
CA CYS A 95 -8.73 12.74 -11.08
C CYS A 95 -7.67 13.61 -11.78
N GLU A 96 -7.67 14.92 -11.53
CA GLU A 96 -6.75 15.89 -12.13
C GLU A 96 -5.67 16.35 -11.16
N GLN A 97 -5.02 15.38 -10.52
CA GLN A 97 -3.96 15.64 -9.56
C GLN A 97 -2.71 16.18 -10.27
N THR A 98 -2.29 17.38 -9.88
CA THR A 98 -0.99 17.94 -10.22
C THR A 98 -0.24 18.27 -8.92
N PRO A 99 1.11 18.26 -8.92
CA PRO A 99 1.88 18.67 -7.75
C PRO A 99 1.46 20.06 -7.22
N GLU A 100 1.13 20.99 -8.11
CA GLU A 100 0.69 22.35 -7.81
C GLU A 100 -0.74 22.38 -7.25
N SER A 101 -1.70 21.74 -7.92
CA SER A 101 -3.11 21.74 -7.49
C SER A 101 -3.32 21.06 -6.12
N ASN A 102 -2.45 20.13 -5.76
CA ASN A 102 -2.55 19.40 -4.50
C ASN A 102 -2.15 20.24 -3.28
N GLN A 103 -1.39 21.34 -3.43
CA GLN A 103 -0.91 22.12 -2.28
C GLN A 103 -2.07 22.73 -1.47
N ASP A 104 -3.14 23.13 -2.16
CA ASP A 104 -4.31 23.79 -1.57
C ASP A 104 -5.47 22.84 -1.24
N SER A 105 -5.31 21.52 -1.43
CA SER A 105 -6.37 20.53 -1.21
C SER A 105 -7.02 20.63 0.17
N MET A 106 -6.24 20.95 1.22
CA MET A 106 -6.78 21.13 2.57
C MET A 106 -7.75 22.32 2.64
N GLN A 107 -7.41 23.45 2.00
CA GLN A 107 -8.27 24.64 2.02
C GLN A 107 -9.55 24.41 1.23
N PHE A 108 -9.47 23.70 0.10
CA PHE A 108 -10.65 23.31 -0.68
C PHE A 108 -11.58 22.39 0.11
N LEU A 109 -11.04 21.32 0.71
CA LEU A 109 -11.83 20.40 1.53
C LEU A 109 -12.45 21.09 2.76
N GLN A 110 -11.76 22.05 3.38
CA GLN A 110 -12.34 22.89 4.45
C GLN A 110 -13.49 23.75 3.96
N THR A 111 -13.39 24.30 2.75
CA THR A 111 -14.46 25.08 2.14
C THR A 111 -15.66 24.20 1.82
N TYR A 112 -15.45 23.01 1.28
CA TYR A 112 -16.51 22.02 1.00
C TYR A 112 -17.18 21.53 2.28
N SER A 113 -16.40 21.26 3.33
CA SER A 113 -16.89 20.89 4.65
C SER A 113 -17.81 21.96 5.23
N ARG A 114 -17.43 23.24 5.14
CA ARG A 114 -18.29 24.36 5.58
C ARG A 114 -19.56 24.45 4.74
N ALA A 115 -19.48 24.29 3.43
CA ALA A 115 -20.65 24.32 2.55
C ALA A 115 -21.63 23.18 2.89
N CYS A 116 -21.13 21.97 3.15
CA CYS A 116 -21.92 20.84 3.65
C CYS A 116 -22.62 21.18 4.97
N ALA A 117 -21.90 21.73 5.95
CA ALA A 117 -22.45 22.08 7.24
C ALA A 117 -23.62 23.09 7.15
N HIS A 118 -23.53 24.08 6.26
CA HIS A 118 -24.60 25.05 6.02
C HIS A 118 -25.89 24.44 5.45
N LYS A 119 -25.79 23.25 4.83
CA LYS A 119 -26.91 22.52 4.23
C LYS A 119 -27.30 21.27 5.02
N GLY A 120 -26.72 21.06 6.21
CA GLY A 120 -26.98 19.88 7.03
C GLY A 120 -26.48 18.57 6.41
N ILE A 121 -25.50 18.63 5.51
CA ILE A 121 -24.89 17.45 4.89
C ILE A 121 -23.70 17.01 5.75
N ASN A 122 -23.62 15.72 6.08
CA ASN A 122 -22.44 15.17 6.72
C ASN A 122 -21.31 15.02 5.68
N PHE A 123 -20.27 15.84 5.80
CA PHE A 123 -19.14 15.82 4.85
C PHE A 123 -18.33 14.52 4.91
N LEU A 124 -18.23 13.89 6.08
CA LEU A 124 -17.51 12.63 6.24
C LEU A 124 -18.26 11.46 5.61
N GLU A 125 -19.60 11.46 5.75
CA GLU A 125 -20.47 10.50 5.05
C GLU A 125 -20.30 10.66 3.53
N LEU A 126 -20.34 11.90 3.04
CA LEU A 126 -20.09 12.20 1.62
C LEU A 126 -18.75 11.66 1.13
N LEU A 127 -17.67 11.86 1.88
CA LEU A 127 -16.34 11.34 1.52
C LEU A 127 -16.26 9.82 1.62
N SER A 128 -17.02 9.18 2.50
CA SER A 128 -16.99 7.72 2.68
C SER A 128 -17.78 6.96 1.60
N GLU A 129 -18.51 7.67 0.75
CA GLU A 129 -19.32 7.08 -0.31
C GLU A 129 -18.49 6.70 -1.55
N PRO A 130 -18.77 5.55 -2.17
CA PRO A 130 -18.10 5.09 -3.38
C PRO A 130 -18.68 5.73 -4.65
N PHE A 131 -18.55 7.06 -4.80
CA PHE A 131 -19.18 7.78 -5.93
C PHE A 131 -18.28 7.97 -7.17
N ILE A 132 -17.03 7.49 -7.13
CA ILE A 132 -16.10 7.56 -8.27
C ILE A 132 -15.80 6.11 -8.68
N HIS A 133 -16.44 5.62 -9.73
CA HIS A 133 -16.26 4.24 -10.21
C HIS A 133 -16.29 3.18 -9.09
N ASP A 134 -17.32 3.25 -8.22
CA ASP A 134 -17.52 2.35 -7.08
C ASP A 134 -16.41 2.35 -6.01
N HIS A 135 -15.56 3.38 -5.99
CA HIS A 135 -14.54 3.59 -4.97
C HIS A 135 -14.61 4.98 -4.34
N THR A 136 -13.97 5.11 -3.18
CA THR A 136 -13.93 6.36 -2.42
C THR A 136 -12.99 7.41 -3.05
N PRO A 137 -13.19 8.71 -2.77
CA PRO A 137 -12.20 9.75 -3.11
C PRO A 137 -10.80 9.45 -2.56
N LEU A 138 -10.69 8.86 -1.37
CA LEU A 138 -9.39 8.49 -0.80
C LEU A 138 -8.68 7.42 -1.63
N TYR A 139 -9.41 6.41 -2.11
CA TYR A 139 -8.88 5.39 -3.01
C TYR A 139 -8.26 6.04 -4.26
N TRP A 140 -9.03 6.89 -4.95
CA TRP A 140 -8.54 7.55 -6.17
C TRP A 140 -7.39 8.51 -5.89
N ALA A 141 -7.36 9.16 -4.72
CA ALA A 141 -6.27 10.06 -4.34
C ALA A 141 -4.94 9.34 -4.28
N ILE A 142 -4.95 8.09 -3.79
CA ILE A 142 -3.79 7.23 -3.71
C ILE A 142 -3.50 6.59 -5.09
N ALA A 143 -4.52 6.08 -5.77
CA ALA A 143 -4.38 5.33 -7.02
C ALA A 143 -3.90 6.20 -8.19
N LYS A 144 -4.39 7.44 -8.31
CA LYS A 144 -4.05 8.39 -9.38
C LYS A 144 -2.94 9.37 -8.98
N ARG A 145 -2.30 9.13 -7.84
CA ARG A 145 -1.19 9.94 -7.39
C ARG A 145 -0.10 9.99 -8.46
N PRO A 146 0.42 11.18 -8.83
CA PRO A 146 1.60 11.27 -9.66
C PRO A 146 2.74 10.46 -9.03
N SER A 147 3.37 9.58 -9.81
CA SER A 147 4.53 8.81 -9.34
C SER A 147 5.56 9.79 -8.77
N CYS A 148 5.97 9.58 -7.51
CA CYS A 148 7.00 10.45 -6.93
C CYS A 148 8.27 10.34 -7.80
N PRO A 149 8.90 11.47 -8.16
CA PRO A 149 10.21 11.41 -8.79
C PRO A 149 11.18 10.78 -7.80
N SER A 150 11.83 9.69 -8.21
CA SER A 150 12.99 9.04 -7.58
C SER A 150 12.90 8.67 -6.09
N GLU A 151 13.21 7.41 -5.74
CA GLU A 151 13.42 7.05 -4.32
C GLU A 151 14.51 7.89 -3.63
N ALA A 152 15.44 8.48 -4.39
CA ALA A 152 16.50 9.34 -3.87
C ALA A 152 16.00 10.69 -3.35
N ASP A 153 14.83 11.15 -3.81
CA ASP A 153 14.20 12.40 -3.36
C ASP A 153 13.19 12.14 -2.25
N ARG A 154 13.11 10.91 -1.71
CA ARG A 154 12.23 10.61 -0.58
C ARG A 154 12.70 11.44 0.60
N PRO A 155 11.89 12.41 1.05
CA PRO A 155 12.26 13.20 2.20
C PRO A 155 12.29 12.27 3.43
N SER A 156 13.15 12.60 4.41
CA SER A 156 13.36 11.80 5.64
C SER A 156 12.04 11.34 6.28
N VAL A 157 12.04 10.23 7.02
CA VAL A 157 10.86 9.51 7.56
C VAL A 157 9.79 10.40 8.22
N ASP A 158 10.12 11.61 8.66
CA ASP A 158 9.19 12.63 9.18
C ASP A 158 8.36 13.37 8.13
N THR A 159 8.54 13.11 6.83
CA THR A 159 8.11 14.06 5.80
C THR A 159 6.91 13.59 5.00
N LYS A 160 5.75 14.05 5.50
CA LYS A 160 4.55 14.52 4.78
C LYS A 160 4.02 13.57 3.69
N LEU A 161 3.02 12.78 4.10
CA LEU A 161 1.98 12.26 3.20
C LEU A 161 1.64 13.28 2.09
N PRO A 162 1.40 12.80 0.84
CA PRO A 162 1.00 13.66 -0.26
C PRO A 162 -0.12 14.63 0.17
N PRO A 163 -0.05 15.93 -0.16
CA PRO A 163 -0.94 16.94 0.40
C PRO A 163 -2.44 16.58 0.35
N LEU A 164 -2.91 16.06 -0.79
CA LEU A 164 -4.29 15.62 -0.96
C LEU A 164 -4.63 14.40 -0.10
N VAL A 165 -3.79 13.37 -0.10
CA VAL A 165 -3.96 12.16 0.72
C VAL A 165 -3.99 12.53 2.20
N ARG A 166 -3.05 13.38 2.65
CA ARG A 166 -3.02 13.92 4.01
C ARG A 166 -4.29 14.68 4.36
N ALA A 167 -4.76 15.53 3.45
CA ALA A 167 -5.95 16.33 3.67
C ALA A 167 -7.20 15.46 3.81
N LEU A 168 -7.39 14.49 2.91
CA LEU A 168 -8.48 13.52 2.98
C LEU A 168 -8.37 12.69 4.27
N LEU A 169 -7.20 12.12 4.58
CA LEU A 169 -6.98 11.37 5.81
C LEU A 169 -7.28 12.18 7.07
N GLY A 170 -7.02 13.50 7.07
CA GLY A 170 -7.38 14.39 8.16
C GLY A 170 -8.89 14.43 8.45
N TYR A 171 -9.74 14.21 7.44
CA TYR A 171 -11.18 14.07 7.62
C TYR A 171 -11.59 12.66 8.06
N TYR A 172 -10.91 11.61 7.57
CA TYR A 172 -11.16 10.23 8.00
C TYR A 172 -10.57 9.90 9.39
N ALA A 173 -9.68 10.75 9.91
CA ALA A 173 -8.92 10.55 11.15
C ALA A 173 -9.77 10.55 12.43
N GLU A 174 -11.06 10.90 12.36
CA GLU A 174 -11.94 10.72 13.52
C GLU A 174 -12.02 9.22 13.87
N PRO A 175 -11.96 8.85 15.16
CA PRO A 175 -11.69 7.48 15.65
C PRO A 175 -12.73 6.43 15.24
N ILE A 176 -13.80 6.83 14.55
CA ILE A 176 -14.93 6.01 14.09
C ILE A 176 -14.75 5.61 12.60
N CYS A 177 -13.90 6.30 11.82
CA CYS A 177 -13.85 6.17 10.35
C CYS A 177 -12.64 5.41 9.76
N ALA A 178 -11.74 4.88 10.59
CA ALA A 178 -10.86 3.79 10.16
C ALA A 178 -11.64 2.45 10.10
N SER A 179 -12.80 2.47 9.44
CA SER A 179 -13.62 1.29 9.21
C SER A 179 -12.78 0.24 8.48
N SER A 180 -13.12 -1.03 8.69
CA SER A 180 -12.51 -2.13 7.93
C SER A 180 -12.61 -1.91 6.41
N ALA A 181 -13.65 -1.21 5.94
CA ALA A 181 -13.83 -0.87 4.53
C ALA A 181 -12.82 0.18 4.06
N THR A 182 -12.68 1.30 4.76
CA THR A 182 -11.71 2.37 4.43
C THR A 182 -10.28 1.83 4.40
N ARG A 183 -9.93 0.95 5.35
CA ARG A 183 -8.61 0.31 5.37
C ARG A 183 -8.40 -0.59 4.16
N LYS A 184 -9.42 -1.33 3.73
CA LYS A 184 -9.35 -2.15 2.50
C LYS A 184 -9.20 -1.30 1.25
N GLU A 185 -9.88 -0.16 1.17
CA GLU A 185 -9.74 0.80 0.06
C GLU A 185 -8.32 1.37 -0.02
N ILE A 186 -7.74 1.80 1.10
CA ILE A 186 -6.34 2.24 1.17
C ILE A 186 -5.40 1.12 0.73
N GLU A 187 -5.57 -0.09 1.28
CA GLU A 187 -4.76 -1.25 0.93
C GLU A 187 -4.84 -1.55 -0.57
N LEU A 188 -6.04 -1.52 -1.15
CA LEU A 188 -6.28 -1.73 -2.57
C LEU A 188 -5.63 -0.64 -3.43
N ALA A 189 -5.72 0.62 -3.04
CA ALA A 189 -5.13 1.73 -3.79
C ALA A 189 -3.59 1.65 -3.79
N CYS A 190 -2.97 1.38 -2.63
CA CYS A 190 -1.52 1.20 -2.56
C CYS A 190 -1.08 -0.06 -3.32
N LEU A 191 -1.90 -1.11 -3.32
CA LEU A 191 -1.63 -2.36 -4.05
C LEU A 191 -1.53 -2.13 -5.56
N LEU A 192 -2.43 -1.31 -6.11
CA LEU A 192 -2.49 -1.00 -7.53
C LEU A 192 -1.16 -0.44 -8.05
N ASN A 193 -0.51 0.40 -7.25
CA ASN A 193 0.76 1.06 -7.59
C ASN A 193 1.99 0.36 -6.98
N SER A 194 1.81 -0.76 -6.26
CA SER A 194 2.85 -1.40 -5.44
C SER A 194 3.63 -0.41 -4.54
N ASP A 195 2.92 0.57 -3.98
CA ASP A 195 3.50 1.71 -3.28
C ASP A 195 3.66 1.44 -1.78
N GLN A 196 4.71 0.70 -1.44
CA GLN A 196 5.00 0.32 -0.05
C GLN A 196 5.27 1.53 0.85
N TRP A 197 6.01 2.52 0.36
CA TRP A 197 6.35 3.72 1.14
C TRP A 197 5.09 4.48 1.55
N LEU A 198 4.18 4.73 0.60
CA LEU A 198 2.93 5.42 0.93
C LEU A 198 2.07 4.58 1.88
N TYR A 199 2.01 3.27 1.67
CA TYR A 199 1.32 2.36 2.58
C TYR A 199 1.84 2.47 4.01
N GLU A 200 3.17 2.49 4.20
CA GLU A 200 3.80 2.71 5.52
C GLU A 200 3.44 4.08 6.10
N CYS A 201 3.61 5.17 5.34
CA CYS A 201 3.27 6.51 5.80
C CYS A 201 1.81 6.64 6.25
N ILE A 202 0.90 5.95 5.57
CA ILE A 202 -0.52 5.94 5.92
C ILE A 202 -0.75 5.14 7.21
N GLN A 203 -0.10 3.98 7.36
CA GLN A 203 -0.24 3.14 8.56
C GLN A 203 0.37 3.76 9.81
N THR A 204 1.41 4.59 9.67
CA THR A 204 2.09 5.26 10.79
C THR A 204 1.43 6.56 11.18
N SER A 205 0.62 7.14 10.29
CA SER A 205 -0.17 8.34 10.58
C SER A 205 -1.08 8.10 11.79
N SER A 206 -1.03 9.03 12.75
CA SER A 206 -1.85 8.99 13.97
C SER A 206 -3.35 8.85 13.70
N ALA A 207 -3.80 9.28 12.51
CA ALA A 207 -5.16 9.10 12.00
C ALA A 207 -5.60 7.62 11.91
N ILE A 208 -4.66 6.69 11.68
CA ILE A 208 -4.95 5.28 11.38
C ILE A 208 -4.33 4.33 12.41
N SER A 209 -3.24 4.75 13.06
CA SER A 209 -2.45 3.90 13.95
C SER A 209 -3.25 3.23 15.06
N GLY A 210 -4.46 3.72 15.39
CA GLY A 210 -5.49 2.94 16.10
C GLY A 210 -5.03 2.34 17.43
N LEU A 211 -3.94 2.88 18.00
CA LEU A 211 -3.27 2.32 19.15
C LEU A 211 -4.25 2.39 20.32
N SER A 212 -4.47 1.25 20.96
CA SER A 212 -5.33 1.24 22.14
C SER A 212 -4.71 2.13 23.22
N LYS A 213 -5.55 2.73 24.08
CA LYS A 213 -5.05 3.50 25.24
C LYS A 213 -4.11 2.65 26.12
N GLN A 214 -4.32 1.34 26.15
CA GLN A 214 -3.47 0.39 26.86
C GLN A 214 -2.08 0.27 26.21
N ASP A 215 -2.02 0.22 24.88
CA ASP A 215 -0.75 0.24 24.15
C ASP A 215 0.00 1.55 24.45
N GLN A 216 -0.67 2.70 24.39
CA GLN A 216 -0.06 3.98 24.72
C GLN A 216 0.48 4.02 26.16
N LEU A 217 -0.21 3.38 27.12
CA LEU A 217 0.30 3.28 28.50
C LEU A 217 1.54 2.40 28.60
N LEU A 218 1.61 1.30 27.84
CA LEU A 218 2.66 0.30 27.94
C LEU A 218 3.94 0.68 27.17
N PHE A 219 3.79 1.39 26.06
CA PHE A 219 4.90 1.84 25.22
C PHE A 219 5.33 3.29 25.52
N GLY A 220 4.49 4.06 26.22
CA GLY A 220 4.67 5.49 26.45
C GLY A 220 4.00 6.34 25.36
N VAL A 221 4.30 7.64 25.39
CA VAL A 221 3.66 8.65 24.54
C VAL A 221 3.93 8.41 23.04
N GLU A 222 5.01 7.71 22.71
CA GLU A 222 5.45 7.51 21.33
C GLU A 222 5.82 6.06 21.03
N ILE A 223 5.01 5.43 20.17
CA ILE A 223 5.36 4.15 19.54
C ILE A 223 6.05 4.47 18.23
N LEU A 224 7.34 4.14 18.16
CA LEU A 224 8.12 4.31 16.94
C LEU A 224 7.50 3.46 15.81
N ALA A 225 7.42 3.98 14.60
CA ALA A 225 6.94 3.21 13.45
C ALA A 225 7.81 1.98 13.16
N ASP A 226 7.21 0.92 12.63
CA ASP A 226 7.97 -0.12 11.94
C ASP A 226 8.55 0.47 10.64
N TYR A 227 9.77 0.06 10.30
CA TYR A 227 10.43 0.49 9.07
C TYR A 227 10.61 -0.71 8.17
N ILE A 228 10.12 -0.65 6.93
CA ILE A 228 10.27 -1.72 5.96
C ILE A 228 10.85 -1.12 4.67
N THR A 229 11.87 -1.76 4.12
CA THR A 229 12.38 -1.40 2.79
C THR A 229 12.36 -2.61 1.89
N ILE A 230 12.03 -2.38 0.63
CA ILE A 230 11.89 -3.43 -0.37
C ILE A 230 12.90 -3.14 -1.48
N ASP A 231 13.96 -3.93 -1.49
CA ASP A 231 14.98 -3.88 -2.52
C ASP A 231 14.45 -4.67 -3.72
N THR A 232 13.95 -3.93 -4.70
CA THR A 232 13.46 -4.50 -5.97
C THR A 232 14.66 -4.99 -6.79
N PRO A 233 14.63 -6.25 -7.29
CA PRO A 233 15.74 -6.78 -8.05
C PRO A 233 15.92 -5.97 -9.35
N LYS A 234 17.18 -5.76 -9.75
CA LYS A 234 17.51 -5.16 -11.06
C LYS A 234 17.14 -6.09 -12.23
N GLU A 235 17.14 -7.40 -11.96
CA GLU A 235 16.78 -8.44 -12.92
C GLU A 235 15.31 -8.81 -12.74
N LEU A 236 14.61 -9.06 -13.85
CA LEU A 236 13.18 -9.39 -13.88
C LEU A 236 12.80 -10.56 -12.95
N ASN A 237 13.70 -11.52 -12.78
CA ASN A 237 13.52 -12.72 -11.96
C ASN A 237 14.48 -12.77 -10.75
N GLY A 238 15.07 -11.63 -10.36
CA GLY A 238 15.98 -11.60 -9.23
C GLY A 238 15.25 -11.78 -7.88
N PRO A 239 15.97 -12.14 -6.81
CA PRO A 239 15.40 -12.22 -5.47
C PRO A 239 15.02 -10.83 -4.96
N LEU A 240 13.76 -10.68 -4.56
CA LEU A 240 13.29 -9.52 -3.81
C LEU A 240 13.79 -9.61 -2.38
N THR A 241 14.32 -8.52 -1.87
CA THR A 241 14.82 -8.47 -0.50
C THR A 241 14.03 -7.46 0.31
N ILE A 242 13.41 -7.90 1.39
CA ILE A 242 12.62 -7.06 2.29
C ILE A 242 13.40 -6.90 3.58
N ASN A 243 13.92 -5.71 3.84
CA ASN A 243 14.54 -5.38 5.12
C ASN A 243 13.47 -4.80 6.04
N PHE A 244 13.54 -5.13 7.32
CA PHE A 244 12.62 -4.58 8.30
C PHE A 244 13.31 -4.28 9.62
N VAL A 245 12.81 -3.26 10.30
CA VAL A 245 13.22 -2.85 11.63
C VAL A 245 11.97 -2.66 12.48
N VAL A 246 11.92 -3.37 13.61
CA VAL A 246 10.80 -3.34 14.56
C VAL A 246 11.30 -2.75 15.87
N PRO A 247 11.07 -1.46 16.13
CA PRO A 247 11.51 -0.85 17.37
C PRO A 247 10.75 -1.42 18.56
N GLN A 248 11.41 -1.48 19.73
CA GLN A 248 10.78 -1.95 20.97
C GLN A 248 10.12 -3.33 20.85
N PHE A 249 10.64 -4.21 19.99
CA PHE A 249 10.06 -5.50 19.65
C PHE A 249 9.74 -6.34 20.88
N GLN A 250 10.61 -6.38 21.89
CA GLN A 250 10.36 -7.13 23.13
C GLN A 250 9.14 -6.61 23.89
N LYS A 251 9.01 -5.28 24.02
CA LYS A 251 7.83 -4.67 24.64
C LYS A 251 6.58 -5.02 23.85
N ARG A 252 6.67 -4.97 22.52
CA ARG A 252 5.55 -5.30 21.61
C ARG A 252 5.12 -6.74 21.72
N LEU A 253 6.08 -7.64 21.79
CA LEU A 253 5.87 -9.05 21.97
C LEU A 253 5.16 -9.37 23.30
N VAL A 254 5.39 -8.58 24.35
CA VAL A 254 4.72 -8.74 25.66
C VAL A 254 3.36 -8.03 25.71
N ALA A 255 3.25 -6.89 25.05
CA ALA A 255 2.09 -6.01 25.07
C ALA A 255 0.89 -6.53 24.27
N TYR A 256 1.15 -7.02 23.05
CA TYR A 256 0.08 -7.37 22.14
C TYR A 256 -0.65 -8.63 22.60
N ASP A 257 -1.98 -8.57 22.55
CA ASP A 257 -2.86 -9.69 22.82
C ASP A 257 -2.48 -10.87 21.90
N GLY A 258 -1.99 -11.96 22.50
CA GLY A 258 -1.48 -13.13 21.79
C GLY A 258 0.01 -13.13 21.45
N TYR A 259 0.83 -12.32 22.13
CA TYR A 259 2.30 -12.35 22.08
C TYR A 259 2.90 -12.37 20.68
N ASN A 260 2.39 -11.53 19.79
CA ASN A 260 2.84 -11.46 18.40
C ASN A 260 2.94 -10.03 17.91
N THR A 261 3.95 -9.76 17.10
CA THR A 261 4.14 -8.52 16.35
C THR A 261 3.87 -8.78 14.88
N ARG A 262 3.18 -7.86 14.22
CA ARG A 262 2.72 -8.02 12.83
C ARG A 262 3.29 -6.91 11.96
N LEU A 263 4.10 -7.31 10.98
CA LEU A 263 4.60 -6.46 9.92
C LEU A 263 3.73 -6.68 8.69
N THR A 264 3.26 -5.59 8.06
CA THR A 264 2.46 -5.65 6.84
C THR A 264 3.15 -4.84 5.76
N PHE A 265 3.33 -5.43 4.58
CA PHE A 265 4.02 -4.79 3.46
C PHE A 265 3.43 -5.22 2.12
N ILE A 266 3.65 -4.40 1.10
CA ILE A 266 3.18 -4.57 -0.27
C ILE A 266 4.37 -4.99 -1.11
N ALA A 267 4.29 -6.17 -1.70
CA ALA A 267 5.30 -6.68 -2.62
C ALA A 267 4.62 -7.53 -3.68
N PHE A 268 5.09 -7.43 -4.93
CA PHE A 268 4.56 -8.20 -6.06
C PHE A 268 3.03 -8.09 -6.23
N GLY A 269 2.49 -6.88 -6.10
CA GLY A 269 1.04 -6.67 -6.19
C GLY A 269 0.23 -7.42 -5.13
N ARG A 270 0.83 -7.76 -3.98
CA ARG A 270 0.17 -8.44 -2.85
C ARG A 270 0.49 -7.77 -1.52
N VAL A 271 -0.48 -7.82 -0.60
CA VAL A 271 -0.26 -7.43 0.80
C VAL A 271 0.19 -8.64 1.60
N TRP A 272 1.44 -8.63 2.01
CA TRP A 272 2.07 -9.64 2.86
C TRP A 272 1.96 -9.25 4.33
N VAL A 273 1.87 -10.26 5.18
CA VAL A 273 1.83 -10.12 6.63
C VAL A 273 2.84 -11.09 7.22
N LEU A 274 3.93 -10.55 7.76
CA LEU A 274 4.90 -11.27 8.56
C LEU A 274 4.53 -11.11 10.04
N THR A 275 4.12 -12.19 10.69
CA THR A 275 3.84 -12.23 12.13
C THR A 275 5.02 -12.87 12.84
N ILE A 276 5.59 -12.22 13.85
CA ILE A 276 6.66 -12.79 14.68
C ILE A 276 6.13 -12.84 16.12
N GLY A 277 6.11 -14.01 16.75
CA GLY A 277 5.45 -14.18 18.03
C GLY A 277 6.01 -15.30 18.89
N THR A 278 5.51 -15.43 20.12
CA THR A 278 5.69 -16.65 20.92
C THR A 278 4.40 -17.45 20.92
N LEU A 279 4.48 -18.77 21.02
CA LEU A 279 3.27 -19.57 21.24
C LEU A 279 2.96 -19.56 22.71
N TYR A 280 1.90 -18.85 23.08
CA TYR A 280 1.29 -19.02 24.39
C TYR A 280 0.22 -20.11 24.30
N ARG A 281 0.50 -21.24 24.94
CA ARG A 281 -0.45 -22.35 25.10
C ARG A 281 -1.45 -21.92 26.15
N ASN A 282 -2.54 -21.27 25.76
CA ASN A 282 -3.78 -21.28 26.53
C ASN A 282 -4.93 -20.80 25.62
N GLY A 283 -5.82 -21.72 25.26
CA GLY A 283 -7.13 -21.40 24.71
C GLY A 283 -7.48 -22.09 23.40
N TYR A 284 -8.16 -23.23 23.52
CA TYR A 284 -9.11 -23.83 22.59
C TYR A 284 -9.55 -22.94 21.41
N GLY A 285 -8.82 -22.99 20.30
CA GLY A 285 -9.23 -22.45 19.02
C GLY A 285 -9.15 -23.55 17.98
N HIS A 286 -10.31 -24.11 17.62
CA HIS A 286 -10.43 -25.17 16.63
C HIS A 286 -9.86 -24.74 15.27
N ASN A 287 -9.11 -25.67 14.67
CA ASN A 287 -8.76 -25.76 13.25
C ASN A 287 -7.72 -24.75 12.74
N GLU A 288 -6.43 -25.10 12.83
CA GLU A 288 -5.56 -25.31 11.65
C GLU A 288 -4.08 -25.50 12.03
N VAL A 289 -3.60 -26.72 11.75
CA VAL A 289 -2.29 -27.15 11.24
C VAL A 289 -1.00 -26.63 11.90
N MET A 290 -0.31 -27.58 12.54
CA MET A 290 1.08 -27.58 13.03
C MET A 290 1.44 -26.42 13.95
N ILE A 291 1.02 -26.57 15.20
CA ILE A 291 1.48 -25.78 16.34
C ILE A 291 2.86 -26.32 16.74
N PRO A 292 3.93 -25.51 16.75
CA PRO A 292 5.21 -25.89 17.32
C PRO A 292 5.01 -26.43 18.75
N THR A 293 5.62 -27.59 19.03
CA THR A 293 5.23 -28.47 20.14
C THR A 293 5.64 -27.97 21.52
N LYS A 294 6.50 -26.94 21.61
CA LYS A 294 6.99 -26.44 22.90
C LYS A 294 6.50 -25.01 23.14
N THR A 295 5.90 -24.82 24.30
CA THR A 295 5.48 -23.50 24.78
C THR A 295 6.67 -22.58 24.92
N GLY A 296 6.53 -21.37 24.38
CA GLY A 296 7.54 -20.35 24.57
C GLY A 296 8.66 -20.29 23.53
N GLU A 297 8.59 -21.10 22.49
CA GLU A 297 9.43 -20.91 21.31
C GLU A 297 8.96 -19.66 20.53
N LEU A 298 9.93 -18.91 19.99
CA LEU A 298 9.64 -17.81 19.08
C LEU A 298 9.37 -18.38 17.68
N TRP A 299 8.41 -17.82 16.97
CA TRP A 299 8.05 -18.23 15.62
C TRP A 299 7.87 -17.03 14.72
N ALA A 300 8.10 -17.25 13.42
CA ALA A 300 7.68 -16.34 12.37
C ALA A 300 6.62 -17.02 11.50
N ARG A 301 5.62 -16.25 11.07
CA ARG A 301 4.59 -16.67 10.13
C ARG A 301 4.45 -15.68 9.02
N LEU A 302 4.70 -16.12 7.80
CA LEU A 302 4.41 -15.34 6.60
C LEU A 302 3.08 -15.80 6.03
N LYS A 303 2.21 -14.84 5.70
CA LYS A 303 0.98 -15.06 4.93
C LYS A 303 0.78 -13.86 4.00
N PHE A 304 0.05 -14.04 2.91
CA PHE A 304 -0.46 -12.90 2.15
C PHE A 304 -1.98 -12.82 2.30
N LYS A 305 -2.51 -11.60 2.25
CA LYS A 305 -3.95 -11.37 2.28
C LYS A 305 -4.54 -11.77 0.92
N LYS A 306 -5.59 -12.57 0.97
CA LYS A 306 -6.43 -12.80 -0.20
C LYS A 306 -7.25 -11.54 -0.44
N TYR A 307 -7.16 -11.02 -1.65
CA TYR A 307 -8.15 -10.11 -2.18
C TYR A 307 -8.84 -10.79 -3.35
N ASP A 308 -10.13 -10.58 -3.49
CA ASP A 308 -10.93 -11.13 -4.57
C ASP A 308 -10.74 -10.30 -5.85
N PHE A 309 -9.48 -10.17 -6.31
CA PHE A 309 -9.18 -9.49 -7.56
C PHE A 309 -9.12 -10.48 -8.72
N PRO A 310 -9.91 -10.27 -9.78
CA PRO A 310 -9.95 -11.17 -10.93
C PRO A 310 -8.62 -11.21 -11.72
N TRP A 311 -7.78 -10.19 -11.58
CA TRP A 311 -6.50 -10.08 -12.29
C TRP A 311 -5.29 -10.61 -11.50
N ALA A 312 -5.46 -10.96 -10.22
CA ALA A 312 -4.38 -11.55 -9.44
C ALA A 312 -4.21 -13.02 -9.85
N ALA A 313 -3.48 -13.26 -10.93
CA ALA A 313 -3.13 -14.61 -11.35
C ALA A 313 -2.49 -15.36 -10.16
N PRO A 314 -2.82 -16.65 -9.97
CA PRO A 314 -2.13 -17.50 -9.01
C PRO A 314 -0.70 -17.71 -9.49
N MET A 315 0.19 -16.75 -9.23
CA MET A 315 1.63 -17.00 -9.33
C MET A 315 1.98 -18.02 -8.26
N ALA A 316 2.54 -19.15 -8.71
CA ALA A 316 3.30 -20.05 -7.86
C ALA A 316 4.57 -19.30 -7.42
N TRP A 317 4.83 -19.26 -6.13
CA TRP A 317 6.08 -18.74 -5.60
C TRP A 317 6.80 -19.89 -4.94
N GLU A 318 8.03 -20.15 -5.36
CA GLU A 318 8.95 -21.02 -4.64
C GLU A 318 10.03 -20.13 -4.00
N GLY A 319 9.60 -19.35 -3.01
CA GLY A 319 10.51 -18.53 -2.22
C GLY A 319 11.30 -19.34 -1.19
N ALA A 320 12.46 -18.83 -0.79
CA ALA A 320 13.11 -19.25 0.45
C ALA A 320 13.09 -18.05 1.40
N LEU A 321 12.26 -18.06 2.44
CA LEU A 321 12.31 -16.99 3.43
C LEU A 321 13.57 -17.18 4.29
N HIS A 322 14.55 -16.32 4.06
CA HIS A 322 15.77 -16.24 4.84
C HIS A 322 15.58 -15.17 5.89
N LEU A 323 15.30 -15.53 7.14
CA LEU A 323 15.31 -14.57 8.24
C LEU A 323 16.73 -14.41 8.73
N LYS A 324 17.26 -13.20 8.57
CA LYS A 324 18.59 -12.82 9.04
C LYS A 324 18.44 -11.81 10.16
N PHE A 325 18.87 -12.15 11.37
CA PHE A 325 18.92 -11.21 12.48
C PHE A 325 20.33 -10.66 12.62
N ALA A 326 20.46 -9.34 12.74
CA ALA A 326 21.73 -8.69 13.02
C ALA A 326 21.98 -8.65 14.53
N ALA A 327 23.21 -8.91 14.96
CA ALA A 327 23.59 -8.79 16.37
C ALA A 327 23.56 -7.33 16.84
N ALA A 328 23.30 -7.13 18.12
CA ALA A 328 23.32 -5.83 18.76
C ALA A 328 24.71 -5.18 18.65
N GLY A 329 24.85 -4.02 18.00
CA GLY A 329 26.05 -3.19 18.08
C GLY A 329 27.24 -3.60 17.20
N SER A 330 27.05 -4.47 16.19
CA SER A 330 28.05 -4.67 15.15
C SER A 330 27.73 -3.81 13.92
N ASP A 331 28.30 -2.61 13.85
CA ASP A 331 28.38 -1.85 12.58
C ASP A 331 29.26 -2.58 11.55
N SER A 332 30.01 -3.58 12.01
CA SER A 332 30.69 -4.58 11.19
C SER A 332 29.69 -5.57 10.61
N GLN A 333 29.55 -5.59 9.28
CA GLN A 333 28.79 -6.58 8.50
C GLN A 333 29.21 -8.05 8.74
N ALA A 334 30.25 -8.31 9.52
CA ALA A 334 30.73 -9.66 9.80
C ALA A 334 29.95 -10.34 10.95
N GLU A 335 29.03 -11.22 10.52
CA GLU A 335 28.95 -12.61 10.98
C GLU A 335 28.64 -12.90 12.45
N ASN A 336 27.37 -12.76 12.80
CA ASN A 336 26.65 -13.80 13.57
C ASN A 336 25.22 -13.86 13.03
N LEU A 337 25.11 -14.22 11.75
CA LEU A 337 23.84 -14.33 11.06
C LEU A 337 23.26 -15.70 11.32
N LEU A 338 22.20 -15.77 12.12
CA LEU A 338 21.35 -16.94 12.11
C LEU A 338 20.55 -16.96 10.81
N VAL A 339 21.10 -17.56 9.76
CA VAL A 339 20.39 -17.78 8.50
C VAL A 339 19.61 -19.07 8.61
N LYS A 340 18.32 -18.99 8.92
CA LYS A 340 17.44 -20.15 8.75
C LYS A 340 16.85 -20.10 7.35
N LYS A 341 17.39 -20.92 6.43
CA LYS A 341 16.78 -21.15 5.11
C LYS A 341 15.50 -21.93 5.32
N ILE A 342 14.41 -21.42 4.78
CA ILE A 342 13.16 -22.18 4.71
C ILE A 342 13.19 -23.00 3.43
N GLN A 343 12.84 -24.27 3.59
CA GLN A 343 12.70 -25.25 2.53
C GLN A 343 11.78 -24.72 1.44
N GLN A 344 12.18 -24.96 0.17
CA GLN A 344 11.45 -24.63 -1.05
C GLN A 344 9.92 -24.84 -0.90
N PHE A 345 9.14 -23.81 -1.22
CA PHE A 345 7.68 -23.92 -1.27
C PHE A 345 7.27 -24.62 -2.57
N ASN A 346 6.90 -25.89 -2.49
CA ASN A 346 6.31 -26.65 -3.59
C ASN A 346 4.98 -27.24 -3.06
N PRO A 347 3.78 -26.97 -3.65
CA PRO A 347 3.42 -26.57 -5.03
C PRO A 347 2.67 -25.20 -5.12
N PRO A 348 1.99 -24.79 -6.23
CA PRO A 348 1.38 -23.46 -6.41
C PRO A 348 0.44 -23.05 -5.28
N GLN A 349 0.64 -21.83 -4.79
CA GLN A 349 0.11 -21.38 -3.50
C GLN A 349 -1.34 -20.92 -3.60
N ALA A 350 -2.21 -21.46 -2.73
CA ALA A 350 -3.56 -20.94 -2.55
C ALA A 350 -3.53 -19.69 -1.66
N ALA A 351 -4.37 -18.70 -1.96
CA ALA A 351 -4.47 -17.50 -1.16
C ALA A 351 -4.90 -17.80 0.28
N GLY A 352 -4.16 -17.26 1.26
CA GLY A 352 -4.36 -17.51 2.69
C GLY A 352 -3.49 -18.62 3.29
N GLN A 353 -2.64 -19.28 2.51
CA GLN A 353 -1.67 -20.24 3.01
C GLN A 353 -0.71 -19.60 4.04
N LYS A 354 -0.39 -20.35 5.10
CA LYS A 354 0.40 -19.92 6.24
C LYS A 354 1.72 -20.70 6.26
N TYR A 355 2.83 -20.00 6.43
CA TYR A 355 4.16 -20.62 6.59
C TYR A 355 4.64 -20.40 8.00
N TRP A 356 5.11 -21.43 8.70
CA TRP A 356 5.59 -21.33 10.08
C TRP A 356 7.07 -21.65 10.15
N ILE A 357 7.81 -20.84 10.90
CA ILE A 357 9.22 -21.07 11.19
C ILE A 357 9.44 -20.95 12.67
N GLN A 358 10.00 -21.98 13.26
CA GLN A 358 10.57 -21.89 14.59
C GLN A 358 11.85 -21.06 14.52
N LEU A 359 11.87 -19.96 15.26
CA LEU A 359 13.04 -19.15 15.50
C LEU A 359 13.79 -19.70 16.73
N PRO A 360 15.12 -19.56 16.81
CA PRO A 360 15.89 -20.08 17.95
C PRO A 360 15.45 -19.46 19.27
N ASP A 361 15.43 -20.27 20.32
CA ASP A 361 15.10 -19.82 21.69
C ASP A 361 16.09 -18.76 22.21
N SER A 362 17.29 -18.68 21.62
CA SER A 362 18.26 -17.62 21.93
C SER A 362 17.71 -16.22 21.68
N LEU A 363 16.75 -16.05 20.76
CA LEU A 363 16.07 -14.76 20.54
C LEU A 363 15.20 -14.33 21.72
N ARG A 364 14.76 -15.27 22.57
CA ARG A 364 13.88 -14.99 23.72
C ARG A 364 14.65 -14.70 24.99
N TYR A 365 15.76 -15.39 25.21
CA TYR A 365 16.44 -15.42 26.52
C TYR A 365 17.87 -14.89 26.50
N ALA A 366 18.47 -14.62 25.34
CA ALA A 366 19.76 -13.97 25.27
C ALA A 366 19.53 -12.45 25.10
N PRO A 367 19.63 -11.64 26.16
CA PRO A 367 19.42 -10.19 26.09
C PRO A 367 20.33 -9.42 25.11
N ASN A 368 21.24 -10.06 24.37
CA ASN A 368 22.26 -9.37 23.57
C ASN A 368 22.61 -10.01 22.20
N ALA A 369 22.06 -11.17 21.82
CA ALA A 369 22.59 -11.88 20.65
C ALA A 369 22.03 -11.38 19.29
N TYR A 370 20.77 -10.89 19.27
CA TYR A 370 20.05 -10.61 18.02
C TYR A 370 18.95 -9.54 18.14
N ILE A 371 18.45 -9.31 19.35
CA ILE A 371 17.70 -8.12 19.68
C ILE A 371 18.75 -7.13 20.17
N GLY A 372 18.78 -5.95 19.57
CA GLY A 372 19.70 -4.92 20.02
C GLY A 372 19.51 -4.63 21.52
N VAL A 373 20.53 -4.11 22.20
CA VAL A 373 20.36 -3.61 23.58
C VAL A 373 19.25 -2.54 23.63
N ASP A 374 19.00 -1.90 22.49
CA ASP A 374 17.90 -0.97 22.19
C ASP A 374 16.50 -1.62 22.13
N GLY A 375 16.40 -2.96 22.22
CA GLY A 375 15.15 -3.70 22.08
C GLY A 375 14.63 -3.77 20.64
N ILE A 376 15.45 -3.45 19.64
CA ILE A 376 15.06 -3.41 18.23
C ILE A 376 15.33 -4.75 17.56
N LEU A 377 14.33 -5.26 16.83
CA LEU A 377 14.49 -6.43 15.96
C LEU A 377 14.80 -5.95 14.54
N ARG A 378 15.94 -6.38 14.00
CA ARG A 378 16.32 -6.13 12.60
C ARG A 378 16.26 -7.44 11.84
N GLY A 379 15.67 -7.42 10.66
CA GLY A 379 15.46 -8.59 9.85
C GLY A 379 15.58 -8.32 8.37
N ASN A 380 15.92 -9.37 7.64
CA ASN A 380 15.86 -9.42 6.19
C ASN A 380 14.97 -10.62 5.80
N LEU A 381 14.18 -10.49 4.75
CA LEU A 381 13.35 -11.53 4.16
C LEU A 381 13.63 -11.53 2.65
N VAL A 382 14.24 -12.61 2.16
CA VAL A 382 14.49 -12.80 0.73
C VAL A 382 13.34 -13.62 0.11
N MET A 383 12.83 -13.21 -1.06
CA MET A 383 11.79 -13.91 -1.81
C MET A 383 12.24 -14.06 -3.25
N THR A 384 12.32 -15.28 -3.76
CA THR A 384 12.75 -15.56 -5.13
C THR A 384 11.53 -15.93 -5.98
N PRO A 385 11.25 -15.22 -7.09
CA PRO A 385 10.28 -15.67 -8.08
C PRO A 385 10.82 -16.90 -8.82
N HIS A 386 9.93 -17.82 -9.22
CA HIS A 386 10.28 -19.00 -10.02
C HIS A 386 9.57 -18.97 -11.37
#